data_AF-A0A4Q3M5I8-F1
#
_entry.id   AF-A0A4Q3M5I8-F1
#
_cell.length_a   1.000
_cell.length_b   1.000
_cell.length_c   1.000
_cell.angle_alpha   90.00
_cell.angle_beta   90.00
_cell.angle_gamma   90.00
#
_symmetry.space_group_name_H-M   'P 1'
#
loop_
_entity.id
_entity.type
_entity.pdbx_description
1 polymer ?
#
loop_
_entity_poly.entity_id
_entity_poly.type
_entity_poly.pdbx_seq_one_letter_code
_entity_poly.pdbx_strand_id
1 'polypeptide(L)' 'MPKPTRTAGQLEALLIEQISRIPELGGQVTDVELGGVVWAPGGAGGNWTVKTVRDRDSYRPDIARLIRQMQERFDLEE' A
#
# COMPACT_ATOMS: atom_id res chain seq x y z
N MET A 1 9.05 -10.54 -17.42
CA MET A 1 8.21 -9.43 -17.92
C MET A 1 8.31 -8.29 -16.91
N PRO A 2 8.39 -7.02 -17.33
CA PRO A 2 8.28 -5.89 -16.40
C PRO A 2 6.91 -5.92 -15.71
N LYS A 3 6.84 -5.47 -14.46
CA LYS A 3 5.55 -5.38 -13.77
C LYS A 3 4.68 -4.33 -14.45
N PRO A 4 3.35 -4.51 -14.47
CA PRO A 4 2.45 -3.43 -14.86
C PRO A 4 2.64 -2.22 -13.93
N THR A 5 2.71 -1.02 -14.50
CA THR A 5 2.77 0.23 -13.75
C THR A 5 1.37 0.74 -13.40
N ARG A 6 1.26 1.48 -12.29
CA ARG A 6 0.04 2.13 -11.82
C ARG A 6 0.37 3.50 -11.25
N THR A 7 -0.55 4.44 -11.38
CA THR A 7 -0.42 5.73 -10.69
C THR A 7 -0.57 5.54 -9.17
N ALA A 8 -0.08 6.51 -8.38
CA ALA A 8 -0.26 6.49 -6.92
C ALA A 8 -1.73 6.33 -6.52
N GLY A 9 -2.63 7.11 -7.13
CA GLY A 9 -4.07 7.03 -6.85
C GLY A 9 -4.71 5.69 -7.23
N GLN A 10 -4.21 5.01 -8.27
CA GLN A 10 -4.67 3.66 -8.61
C GLN A 10 -4.19 2.62 -7.59
N LEU A 11 -2.93 2.72 -7.14
CA LEU A 11 -2.40 1.84 -6.09
C LEU A 11 -3.14 2.06 -4.77
N GLU A 12 -3.41 3.31 -4.39
CA GLU A 12 -4.23 3.66 -3.22
C GLU A 12 -5.63 3.04 -3.32
N ALA A 13 -6.34 3.24 -4.44
CA ALA A 13 -7.67 2.69 -4.61
C ALA A 13 -7.70 1.16 -4.50
N LEU A 14 -6.72 0.48 -5.09
CA LEU A 14 -6.59 -0.99 -5.00
C LEU A 14 -6.28 -1.43 -3.57
N LEU A 15 -5.38 -0.75 -2.87
CA LEU A 15 -5.05 -1.05 -1.48
C LEU A 15 -6.28 -0.88 -0.57
N ILE A 16 -7.01 0.23 -0.70
CA ILE A 16 -8.25 0.52 0.03
C ILE A 16 -9.28 -0.57 -0.24
N GLU A 17 -9.49 -0.95 -1.51
CA GLU A 17 -10.42 -2.01 -1.88
C GLU A 17 -10.03 -3.34 -1.20
N GLN A 18 -8.75 -3.72 -1.21
CA GLN A 18 -8.31 -4.96 -0.57
C GLN A 18 -8.41 -4.90 0.96
N ILE A 19 -8.07 -3.77 1.58
CA ILE A 19 -8.20 -3.54 3.02
C ILE A 19 -9.67 -3.61 3.45
N SER A 20 -10.59 -3.06 2.66
CA SER A 20 -12.03 -3.08 2.95
C SER A 20 -12.63 -4.49 3.02
N ARG A 21 -11.96 -5.47 2.41
CA ARG A 21 -12.34 -6.89 2.44
C ARG A 21 -11.86 -7.61 3.70
N ILE A 22 -11.01 -6.99 4.52
CA ILE A 22 -10.56 -7.52 5.81
C ILE A 22 -11.62 -7.13 6.86
N PRO A 23 -12.38 -8.09 7.42
CA PRO A 23 -13.51 -7.77 8.31
C PRO A 23 -13.13 -6.91 9.51
N GLU A 24 -11.93 -7.10 10.06
CA GLU A 24 -11.42 -6.37 11.22
C GLU A 24 -11.01 -4.92 10.89
N LEU A 25 -10.88 -4.59 9.60
CA LEU A 25 -10.49 -3.27 9.10
C LEU A 25 -11.61 -2.52 8.40
N GLY A 26 -12.76 -3.17 8.18
CA GLY A 26 -13.92 -2.55 7.55
C GLY A 26 -14.33 -1.27 8.29
N GLY A 27 -14.23 -0.13 7.61
CA GLY A 27 -14.59 1.18 8.18
C GLY A 27 -13.51 1.88 9.00
N GLN A 28 -12.30 1.33 9.10
CA GLN A 28 -11.17 2.01 9.72
C GLN A 28 -10.40 2.83 8.68
N VAL A 29 -10.05 4.06 9.04
CA VAL A 29 -9.16 4.90 8.22
C VAL A 29 -7.73 4.36 8.38
N THR A 30 -7.08 3.99 7.27
CA THR A 30 -5.69 3.51 7.27
C THR A 30 -4.66 4.54 6.81
N ASP A 31 -3.37 4.21 6.94
CA ASP A 31 -2.27 5.06 6.47
C ASP A 31 -2.28 5.16 4.93
N VAL A 32 -2.95 4.23 4.25
CA VAL A 32 -3.19 4.31 2.81
C VAL A 32 -4.05 5.54 2.49
N GLU A 33 -5.12 5.77 3.24
CA GLU A 33 -6.03 6.90 3.06
C GLU A 33 -5.43 8.23 3.55
N LEU A 34 -4.58 8.20 4.57
CA LEU A 34 -4.03 9.42 5.18
C LEU A 34 -2.71 9.87 4.56
N GLY A 35 -1.84 8.92 4.26
CA GLY A 35 -0.47 9.17 3.81
C GLY A 35 -0.27 8.97 2.32
N GLY A 36 -1.11 8.13 1.70
CA GLY A 36 -1.03 7.79 0.29
C GLY A 36 0.19 6.95 -0.07
N VAL A 37 0.32 6.71 -1.37
CA VAL A 37 1.45 5.99 -1.96
C VAL A 37 2.53 6.98 -2.38
N VAL A 38 3.76 6.70 -1.95
CA VAL A 38 4.94 7.53 -2.25
C VAL A 38 6.01 6.68 -2.91
N TRP A 39 6.79 7.33 -3.79
CA TRP A 39 7.99 6.70 -4.34
C TRP A 39 8.97 6.35 -3.21
N ALA A 40 9.54 5.15 -3.29
CA ALA A 40 10.54 4.69 -2.35
C ALA A 40 11.56 3.81 -3.08
N PRO A 41 12.86 4.06 -2.90
CA PRO A 41 13.88 3.28 -3.59
C PRO A 41 13.91 1.85 -3.05
N GLY A 42 13.39 0.91 -3.82
CA GLY A 42 13.76 -0.52 -3.79
C GLY A 42 13.62 -1.26 -2.47
N GLY A 43 12.68 -0.89 -1.59
CA GLY A 43 12.44 -1.59 -0.34
C GLY A 43 11.66 -2.89 -0.54
N ALA A 44 12.36 -4.02 -0.66
CA ALA A 44 11.88 -5.41 -0.55
C ALA A 44 10.69 -5.88 -1.43
N GLY A 45 10.27 -5.11 -2.44
CA GLY A 45 9.16 -5.52 -3.30
C GLY A 45 8.87 -4.66 -4.53
N GLY A 46 9.11 -3.35 -4.49
CA GLY A 46 8.77 -2.41 -5.58
C GLY A 46 9.40 -1.02 -5.40
N ASN A 47 9.11 -0.08 -6.31
CA ASN A 47 9.63 1.30 -6.30
C ASN A 47 8.76 2.30 -5.50
N TRP A 48 7.88 1.80 -4.64
CA TRP A 48 6.95 2.63 -3.87
C TRP A 48 6.62 2.01 -2.53
N THR A 49 6.08 2.80 -1.61
CA THR A 49 5.54 2.34 -0.32
C THR A 49 4.37 3.23 0.11
N VAL A 50 3.70 2.85 1.20
CA VAL A 50 2.67 3.69 1.83
C VAL A 50 3.34 4.56 2.88
N LYS A 51 3.08 5.86 2.84
CA LYS A 51 3.63 6.78 3.83
C LYS A 51 3.03 6.48 5.20
N THR A 52 3.87 6.10 6.16
CA THR A 52 3.43 5.92 7.54
C THR A 52 3.14 7.28 8.17
N VAL A 53 1.91 7.47 8.65
CA VAL A 53 1.45 8.73 9.27
C VAL A 53 1.13 8.52 10.74
N ARG A 54 0.76 7.30 11.13
CA ARG A 54 0.46 6.96 12.53
C ARG A 54 1.65 6.32 13.23
N ASP A 55 1.53 6.22 14.55
CA ASP A 55 2.57 5.67 15.40
C ASP A 55 2.89 4.21 15.02
N ARG A 56 4.16 3.80 15.17
CA ARG A 56 4.62 2.46 14.77
C ARG A 56 3.93 1.35 15.55
N ASP A 57 3.47 1.63 16.77
CA ASP A 57 2.72 0.67 17.57
C ASP A 57 1.32 0.37 17.02
N SER A 58 0.81 1.21 16.10
CA SER A 58 -0.42 0.95 15.34
C SER A 58 -0.18 0.15 14.05
N TYR A 59 1.06 -0.29 13.81
CA TYR A 59 1.42 -1.03 12.61
C TYR A 59 0.81 -2.43 12.62
N ARG A 60 -0.07 -2.70 11.66
CA ARG A 60 -0.69 -4.02 11.53
C ARG A 60 0.04 -4.88 10.48
N PRO A 61 0.46 -6.11 10.84
CA PRO A 61 1.27 -6.96 9.96
C PRO A 61 0.51 -7.51 8.74
N ASP A 62 -0.81 -7.53 8.77
CA ASP A 62 -1.65 -7.90 7.63
C ASP A 62 -1.66 -6.82 6.54
N ILE A 63 -1.77 -5.54 6.90
CA ILE A 63 -1.62 -4.41 5.97
C ILE A 63 -0.22 -4.43 5.36
N ALA A 64 0.82 -4.67 6.17
CA ALA A 64 2.19 -4.81 5.70
C ALA A 64 2.35 -5.90 4.63
N ARG A 65 1.74 -7.07 4.87
CA ARG A 65 1.76 -8.20 3.94
C ARG A 65 1.00 -7.89 2.65
N LEU A 66 -0.08 -7.13 2.73
CA LEU A 66 -0.88 -6.71 1.59
C LEU A 66 -0.13 -5.70 0.71
N ILE A 67 0.52 -4.71 1.33
CA ILE A 67 1.40 -3.77 0.63
C ILE A 67 2.51 -4.52 -0.11
N ARG A 68 3.15 -5.49 0.54
CA ARG A 68 4.21 -6.29 -0.08
C ARG A 68 3.73 -7.10 -1.29
N GLN A 69 2.58 -7.76 -1.18
CA GLN A 69 1.97 -8.47 -2.32
C GLN A 69 1.64 -7.53 -3.48
N MET A 70 1.21 -6.29 -3.20
CA MET A 70 0.94 -5.29 -4.23
C MET A 70 2.22 -4.81 -4.89
N GLN A 71 3.28 -4.56 -4.12
CA GLN A 71 4.59 -4.21 -4.64
C GLN A 71 5.17 -5.30 -5.55
N GLU A 72 4.96 -6.58 -5.23
CA GLU A 72 5.38 -7.70 -6.10
C GLU A 72 4.65 -7.72 -7.45
N ARG A 73 3.44 -7.15 -7.51
CA ARG A 73 2.57 -7.16 -8.70
C ARG A 73 2.62 -5.88 -9.53
N PHE A 74 2.87 -4.73 -8.91
CA PHE A 74 2.79 -3.42 -9.55
C PHE A 74 3.96 -2.53 -9.15
N ASP A 75 4.46 -1.78 -10.13
CA ASP A 75 5.34 -0.64 -9.86
C ASP A 75 4.53 0.68 -9.95
N LEU A 76 5.02 1.69 -9.26
CA LEU A 76 4.52 3.06 -9.33
C LEU A 76 5.03 3.69 -10.63
N GLU A 77 4.12 4.31 -11.35
CA GLU A 77 4.40 5.13 -12.53
C GLU A 77 5.25 6.35 -12.15
N GLU A 78 6.25 6.68 -12.98
CA GLU A 78 7.14 7.85 -12.78
C GLU A 78 6.40 9.18 -12.86
#